data_AF-U7Q167-F1
#
_entry.id   AF-U7Q167-F1
#
_cell.length_a   1.000
_cell.length_b   1.000
_cell.length_c   1.000
_cell.angle_alpha   90.00
_cell.angle_beta   90.00
_cell.angle_gamma   90.00
#
_symmetry.space_group_name_H-M   'P 1'
#
loop_
_entity.id
_entity.type
_entity.pdbx_description
1 polymer ?
#
loop_
_entity_poly.entity_id
_entity_poly.type
_entity_poly.pdbx_seq_one_letter_code
_entity_poly.pdbx_strand_id
1 'polypeptide(L)'
;MKGPRPLGIVIKLGTSSIIDATSHEPLIATLSLIVETAVRLRKDGHRVVIVSSGAIGVGLRRMDVENRPKHLAQLQALAAIGQCRLIGLWDSLFSHLRQPIAQILLTRNDIADRTQYLRAQNTFAELFDMGVIPIVNENDTLAVEEIRFGDNDTLSAITAAMIHADLLFLMTDVDCLYTKNPRQHPDAEPIEVVDDINALEADISTPGSALGTGGMSTKIVAARLATSAGVTTVITRSSTPDNLVQILAHIQATQGNSLLQKSSSFASIPAAAVPSASSMAPSLSGSTTLTKPPLHTRFLPWPEPVRDRSFWILHGLAPHGTVFVDQGAYQALVERAGLLPVGVVDVEGPFSENDAVRIVVVDRKPAASADGTTPAITTPSVVASGTEVGRALVKYSSTEIARIMGHRSRDIQGILGYVTSEYVAQREYISLFRRKDSRPASPSLRDKERDVAHHHQNHHQRVSPNQKAATVAVESPLHKVEGLALNSESSSRDEPSA
;
A
#
# COMPACT_ATOMS: atom_id res chain seq x y z
N MET A 1 19.18 4.09 -28.01
CA MET A 1 17.72 3.96 -27.76
C MET A 1 17.53 3.96 -26.25
N LYS A 2 16.65 4.80 -25.68
CA LYS A 2 16.29 4.65 -24.26
C LYS A 2 15.48 3.35 -24.16
N GLY A 3 15.91 2.41 -23.32
CA GLY A 3 15.14 1.18 -23.06
C GLY A 3 13.75 1.50 -22.50
N PRO A 4 12.85 0.50 -22.40
CA PRO A 4 11.55 0.68 -21.77
C PRO A 4 11.72 1.27 -20.36
N ARG A 5 10.81 2.18 -19.99
CA ARG A 5 10.82 2.84 -18.68
C ARG A 5 10.76 1.77 -17.57
N PRO A 6 11.65 1.82 -16.56
CA PRO A 6 11.51 1.04 -15.33
C PRO A 6 10.13 1.27 -14.70
N LEU A 7 9.45 0.18 -14.37
CA LEU A 7 8.11 0.21 -13.75
C LEU A 7 8.18 -0.44 -12.37
N GLY A 8 7.35 0.03 -11.44
CA GLY A 8 7.06 -0.69 -10.20
C GLY A 8 5.98 -1.74 -10.44
N ILE A 9 6.27 -2.99 -10.11
CA ILE A 9 5.38 -4.13 -10.36
C ILE A 9 5.21 -4.91 -9.05
N VAL A 10 3.97 -5.02 -8.58
CA VAL A 10 3.60 -5.91 -7.48
C VAL A 10 2.93 -7.15 -8.06
N ILE A 11 3.40 -8.34 -7.67
CA ILE A 11 2.83 -9.63 -8.07
C ILE A 11 2.27 -10.31 -6.84
N LYS A 12 0.95 -10.39 -6.74
CA LYS A 12 0.26 -11.06 -5.64
C LYS A 12 -0.05 -12.50 -5.99
N LEU A 13 0.33 -13.43 -5.12
CA LEU A 13 0.02 -14.84 -5.23
C LEU A 13 -0.96 -15.25 -4.14
N GLY A 14 -2.06 -15.91 -4.53
CA GLY A 14 -2.96 -16.55 -3.56
C GLY A 14 -2.43 -17.88 -3.03
N THR A 15 -3.01 -18.37 -1.94
CA THR A 15 -2.64 -19.67 -1.33
C THR A 15 -2.70 -20.82 -2.35
N SER A 16 -3.76 -20.87 -3.17
CA SER A 16 -3.94 -21.89 -4.22
C SER A 16 -2.94 -21.79 -5.39
N SER A 17 -2.18 -20.71 -5.48
CA SER A 17 -1.10 -20.52 -6.46
C SER A 17 0.26 -20.94 -5.90
N ILE A 18 0.33 -21.19 -4.59
CA ILE A 18 1.56 -21.53 -3.88
C ILE A 18 1.52 -22.99 -3.42
N ILE A 19 0.34 -23.49 -3.04
CA ILE A 19 0.15 -24.78 -2.39
C ILE A 19 -1.04 -25.50 -3.02
N ASP A 20 -0.88 -26.80 -3.25
CA ASP A 20 -1.95 -27.69 -3.69
C ASP A 20 -3.08 -27.80 -2.66
N ALA A 21 -4.31 -27.91 -3.16
CA ALA A 21 -5.49 -27.83 -2.34
C ALA A 21 -5.77 -29.09 -1.49
N THR A 22 -5.15 -30.22 -1.82
CA THR A 22 -5.46 -31.51 -1.18
C THR A 22 -4.27 -32.01 -0.39
N SER A 23 -3.09 -31.98 -1.00
CA SER A 23 -1.85 -32.49 -0.41
C SER A 23 -1.13 -31.48 0.49
N HIS A 24 -1.53 -30.20 0.42
CA HIS A 24 -0.80 -29.07 1.01
C HIS A 24 0.68 -28.97 0.56
N GLU A 25 1.04 -29.59 -0.57
CA GLU A 25 2.38 -29.51 -1.12
C GLU A 25 2.61 -28.20 -1.89
N PRO A 26 3.81 -27.60 -1.80
CA PRO A 26 4.14 -26.45 -2.63
C PRO A 26 4.07 -26.78 -4.12
N LEU A 27 3.47 -25.89 -4.90
CA LEU A 27 3.37 -25.99 -6.36
C LEU A 27 4.70 -25.59 -7.01
N ILE A 28 5.75 -26.40 -6.83
CA ILE A 28 7.14 -26.08 -7.21
C ILE A 28 7.26 -25.61 -8.66
N ALA A 29 6.57 -26.27 -9.61
CA ALA A 29 6.61 -25.85 -11.01
C ALA A 29 6.10 -24.41 -11.20
N THR A 30 4.96 -24.06 -10.59
CA THR A 30 4.39 -22.71 -10.65
C THR A 30 5.29 -21.69 -9.95
N LEU A 31 5.81 -22.03 -8.77
CA LEU A 31 6.71 -21.16 -8.02
C LEU A 31 8.00 -20.87 -8.80
N SER A 32 8.62 -21.88 -9.41
CA SER A 32 9.81 -21.71 -10.24
C SER A 32 9.55 -20.78 -11.44
N LEU A 33 8.41 -20.94 -12.12
CA LEU A 33 8.01 -20.05 -13.22
C LEU A 33 7.81 -18.60 -12.76
N ILE A 34 7.23 -18.39 -11.56
CA ILE A 34 7.09 -17.06 -10.97
C ILE A 34 8.47 -16.45 -10.68
N VAL A 35 9.39 -17.24 -10.10
CA VAL A 35 10.76 -16.81 -9.81
C VAL A 35 11.49 -16.38 -11.08
N GLU A 36 11.46 -17.21 -12.12
CA GLU A 36 12.07 -16.88 -13.42
C GLU A 36 11.47 -15.61 -14.03
N THR A 37 10.14 -15.46 -13.97
CA THR A 37 9.43 -14.28 -14.46
C THR A 37 9.81 -13.02 -13.68
N ALA A 38 9.84 -13.08 -12.35
CA ALA A 38 10.20 -11.95 -11.50
C ALA A 38 11.66 -11.52 -11.72
N VAL A 39 12.58 -12.48 -11.83
CA VAL A 39 13.99 -12.21 -12.15
C VAL A 39 14.14 -11.60 -13.55
N ARG A 40 13.40 -12.09 -14.53
CA ARG A 40 13.39 -11.52 -15.89
C ARG A 40 12.93 -10.07 -15.87
N LEU A 41 11.78 -9.77 -15.25
CA LEU A 41 11.27 -8.41 -15.12
C LEU A 41 12.27 -7.47 -14.42
N ARG A 42 12.95 -7.96 -13.37
CA ARG A 42 14.00 -7.21 -12.68
C ARG A 42 15.21 -6.94 -13.59
N LYS A 43 15.65 -7.94 -14.38
CA LYS A 43 16.74 -7.78 -15.36
C LYS A 43 16.37 -6.79 -16.47
N ASP A 44 15.10 -6.69 -16.82
CA ASP A 44 14.57 -5.68 -17.74
C ASP A 44 14.49 -4.27 -17.12
N GLY A 45 14.87 -4.13 -15.83
CA GLY A 45 14.97 -2.86 -15.12
C GLY A 45 13.77 -2.52 -14.25
N HIS A 46 12.75 -3.39 -14.17
CA HIS A 46 11.58 -3.15 -13.33
C HIS A 46 11.88 -3.39 -11.84
N ARG A 47 11.22 -2.62 -10.97
CA ARG A 47 11.22 -2.85 -9.51
C ARG A 47 10.10 -3.86 -9.23
N VAL A 48 10.45 -5.05 -8.77
CA VAL A 48 9.49 -6.15 -8.58
C VAL A 48 9.32 -6.44 -7.09
N VAL A 49 8.08 -6.57 -6.64
CA VAL A 49 7.70 -7.04 -5.30
C VAL A 49 6.76 -8.21 -5.45
N ILE A 50 6.97 -9.27 -4.67
CA ILE A 50 6.03 -10.39 -4.58
C ILE A 50 5.27 -10.28 -3.27
N VAL A 51 3.94 -10.33 -3.34
CA VAL A 51 3.08 -10.44 -2.16
C VAL A 51 2.60 -11.89 -2.08
N SER A 52 3.10 -12.62 -1.10
CA SER A 52 2.86 -14.05 -0.93
C SER A 52 1.57 -14.32 -0.16
N SER A 53 1.32 -15.60 0.11
CA SER A 53 0.23 -16.14 0.93
C SER A 53 0.60 -17.55 1.38
N GLY A 54 -0.32 -18.24 2.05
CA GLY A 54 -0.19 -19.68 2.26
C GLY A 54 0.72 -20.09 3.41
N ALA A 55 1.21 -19.16 4.25
CA ALA A 55 1.98 -19.51 5.45
C ALA A 55 1.27 -20.58 6.31
N ILE A 56 -0.03 -20.40 6.59
CA ILE A 56 -0.83 -21.41 7.31
C ILE A 56 -0.86 -22.75 6.57
N GLY A 57 -1.04 -22.75 5.23
CA GLY A 57 -1.07 -23.98 4.43
C GLY A 57 0.26 -24.73 4.47
N VAL A 58 1.40 -24.03 4.40
CA VAL A 58 2.73 -24.64 4.58
C VAL A 58 2.88 -25.20 5.99
N GLY A 59 2.33 -24.50 6.99
CA GLY A 59 2.31 -24.95 8.38
C GLY A 59 1.51 -26.24 8.57
N LEU A 60 0.31 -26.32 7.96
CA LEU A 60 -0.54 -27.53 7.98
C LEU A 60 0.20 -28.72 7.39
N ARG A 61 0.85 -28.57 6.22
CA ARG A 61 1.67 -29.62 5.62
C ARG A 61 2.82 -30.02 6.53
N ARG A 62 3.54 -29.06 7.09
CA ARG A 62 4.72 -29.33 7.90
C ARG A 62 4.39 -30.11 9.17
N MET A 63 3.20 -29.89 9.73
CA MET A 63 2.74 -30.51 10.97
C MET A 63 1.83 -31.73 10.73
N ASP A 64 1.64 -32.14 9.48
CA ASP A 64 0.72 -33.23 9.08
C ASP A 64 -0.69 -33.04 9.68
N VAL A 65 -1.16 -31.80 9.67
CA VAL A 65 -2.51 -31.44 10.13
C VAL A 65 -3.42 -31.35 8.92
N GLU A 66 -4.36 -32.28 8.80
CA GLU A 66 -5.32 -32.34 7.70
C GLU A 66 -6.32 -31.18 7.75
N ASN A 67 -6.88 -30.90 8.93
CA ASN A 67 -7.97 -29.96 9.10
C ASN A 67 -7.46 -28.63 9.65
N ARG A 68 -7.82 -27.52 8.98
CA ARG A 68 -7.53 -26.18 9.47
C ARG A 68 -8.16 -25.97 10.86
N PRO A 69 -7.38 -25.64 11.90
CA PRO A 69 -7.93 -25.43 13.24
C PRO A 69 -8.81 -24.18 13.31
N LYS A 70 -9.72 -24.16 14.29
CA LYS A 70 -10.64 -23.02 14.52
C LYS A 70 -10.07 -21.97 15.46
N HIS A 71 -9.19 -22.35 16.38
CA HIS A 71 -8.65 -21.43 17.38
C HIS A 71 -7.58 -20.53 16.78
N LEU A 72 -7.71 -19.21 17.00
CA LEU A 72 -6.78 -18.20 16.50
C LEU A 72 -5.32 -18.52 16.86
N ALA A 73 -5.04 -18.84 18.13
CA ALA A 73 -3.69 -19.16 18.58
C ALA A 73 -3.05 -20.35 17.82
N GLN A 74 -3.85 -21.35 17.45
CA GLN A 74 -3.38 -22.48 16.65
C GLN A 74 -3.09 -22.07 15.21
N LEU A 75 -3.92 -21.20 14.62
CA LEU A 75 -3.68 -20.65 13.30
C LEU A 75 -2.41 -19.78 13.25
N GLN A 76 -2.21 -18.93 14.26
CA GLN A 76 -1.01 -18.10 14.41
C GLN A 76 0.24 -18.97 14.56
N ALA A 77 0.18 -20.05 15.35
CA ALA A 77 1.29 -21.00 15.49
C ALA A 77 1.62 -21.71 14.16
N LEU A 78 0.60 -22.17 13.42
CA LEU A 78 0.79 -22.77 12.10
C LEU A 78 1.38 -21.77 11.10
N ALA A 79 0.93 -20.51 11.14
CA ALA A 79 1.47 -19.47 10.29
C ALA A 79 2.94 -19.18 10.61
N ALA A 80 3.33 -19.16 11.89
CA ALA A 80 4.73 -19.00 12.29
C ALA A 80 5.61 -20.14 11.73
N ILE A 81 5.16 -21.40 11.89
CA ILE A 81 5.85 -22.59 11.39
C ILE A 81 5.99 -22.54 9.87
N GLY A 82 4.88 -22.25 9.19
CA GLY A 82 4.82 -22.27 7.74
C GLY A 82 5.50 -21.08 7.09
N GLN A 83 5.47 -19.88 7.68
CA GLN A 83 6.19 -18.71 7.17
C GLN A 83 7.70 -18.95 7.13
N CYS A 84 8.27 -19.60 8.15
CA CYS A 84 9.68 -19.99 8.18
C CYS A 84 10.05 -20.89 6.99
N ARG A 85 9.20 -21.88 6.68
CA ARG A 85 9.39 -22.79 5.55
C ARG A 85 9.17 -22.11 4.21
N LEU A 86 8.15 -21.26 4.12
CA LEU A 86 7.77 -20.55 2.91
C LEU A 86 8.87 -19.59 2.46
N ILE A 87 9.44 -18.79 3.37
CA ILE A 87 10.53 -17.89 3.00
C ILE A 87 11.80 -18.65 2.62
N GLY A 88 12.09 -19.77 3.30
CA GLY A 88 13.22 -20.64 2.92
C GLY A 88 13.05 -21.28 1.54
N LEU A 89 11.81 -21.64 1.15
CA LEU A 89 11.52 -22.13 -0.19
C LEU A 89 11.73 -21.02 -1.24
N TRP A 90 11.21 -19.82 -1.00
CA TRP A 90 11.46 -18.68 -1.89
C TRP A 90 12.95 -18.42 -2.06
N ASP A 91 13.69 -18.32 -0.94
CA ASP A 91 15.13 -18.06 -0.95
C ASP A 91 15.88 -19.15 -1.74
N SER A 92 15.57 -20.42 -1.49
CA SER A 92 16.15 -21.54 -2.24
C SER A 92 15.91 -21.41 -3.74
N LEU A 93 14.68 -21.12 -4.19
CA LEU A 93 14.36 -21.02 -5.61
C LEU A 93 15.07 -19.81 -6.26
N PHE A 94 15.07 -18.65 -5.61
CA PHE A 94 15.74 -17.44 -6.11
C PHE A 94 17.27 -17.56 -6.10
N SER A 95 17.84 -18.33 -5.17
CA SER A 95 19.29 -18.55 -5.05
C SER A 95 19.90 -19.19 -6.30
N HIS A 96 19.16 -20.09 -6.98
CA HIS A 96 19.60 -20.70 -8.23
C HIS A 96 19.84 -19.68 -9.35
N LEU A 97 19.16 -18.53 -9.30
CA LEU A 97 19.33 -17.43 -10.25
C LEU A 97 20.25 -16.31 -9.71
N ARG A 98 20.88 -16.51 -8.55
CA ARG A 98 21.69 -15.52 -7.81
C ARG A 98 20.95 -14.21 -7.56
N GLN A 99 19.63 -14.27 -7.40
CA GLN A 99 18.81 -13.10 -7.10
C GLN A 99 18.59 -13.04 -5.58
N PRO A 100 19.11 -12.02 -4.88
CA PRO A 100 18.80 -11.86 -3.46
C PRO A 100 17.34 -11.47 -3.25
N ILE A 101 16.74 -11.97 -2.17
CA ILE A 101 15.40 -11.59 -1.72
C ILE A 101 15.45 -11.02 -0.31
N ALA A 102 14.40 -10.33 0.10
CA ALA A 102 14.22 -9.87 1.47
C ALA A 102 12.80 -10.18 1.95
N GLN A 103 12.68 -10.64 3.18
CA GLN A 103 11.40 -10.86 3.82
C GLN A 103 10.85 -9.54 4.39
N ILE A 104 9.61 -9.21 4.07
CA ILE A 104 8.87 -8.10 4.68
C ILE A 104 7.56 -8.65 5.25
N LEU A 105 7.39 -8.55 6.56
CA LEU A 105 6.16 -8.93 7.24
C LEU A 105 5.45 -7.66 7.70
N LEU A 106 4.18 -7.53 7.34
CA LEU A 106 3.35 -6.37 7.67
C LEU A 106 2.05 -6.82 8.32
N THR A 107 1.55 -6.04 9.26
CA THR A 107 0.15 -6.12 9.69
C THR A 107 -0.65 -4.92 9.21
N ARG A 108 -1.98 -5.04 9.20
CA ARG A 108 -2.87 -3.88 9.08
C ARG A 108 -2.54 -2.77 10.09
N ASN A 109 -2.18 -3.12 11.33
CA ASN A 109 -1.84 -2.14 12.37
C ASN A 109 -0.52 -1.40 12.07
N ASP A 110 0.47 -2.10 11.52
CA ASP A 110 1.74 -1.47 11.12
C ASP A 110 1.53 -0.46 10.00
N ILE A 111 0.63 -0.78 9.07
CA ILE A 111 0.24 0.11 7.97
C ILE A 111 -0.61 1.29 8.50
N ALA A 112 -1.45 1.03 9.49
CA ALA A 112 -2.28 2.05 10.14
C ALA A 112 -1.45 3.09 10.88
N ASP A 113 -0.25 2.76 11.37
CA ASP A 113 0.66 3.75 11.93
C ASP A 113 1.45 4.48 10.84
N ARG A 114 1.34 5.82 10.77
CA ARG A 114 1.99 6.61 9.71
C ARG A 114 3.51 6.53 9.76
N THR A 115 4.10 6.44 10.95
CA THR A 115 5.55 6.37 11.14
C THR A 115 6.08 5.02 10.68
N GLN A 116 5.39 3.93 11.02
CA GLN A 116 5.71 2.58 10.56
C GLN A 116 5.53 2.44 9.05
N TYR A 117 4.46 3.00 8.48
CA TYR A 117 4.27 3.08 7.03
C TYR A 117 5.47 3.76 6.33
N LEU A 118 5.92 4.92 6.84
CA LEU A 118 7.09 5.61 6.29
C LEU A 118 8.39 4.81 6.43
N ARG A 119 8.56 4.09 7.53
CA ARG A 119 9.72 3.20 7.73
C ARG A 119 9.72 2.06 6.72
N ALA A 120 8.58 1.41 6.50
CA ALA A 120 8.42 0.38 5.49
C ALA A 120 8.74 0.93 4.08
N GLN A 121 8.23 2.11 3.71
CA GLN A 121 8.55 2.78 2.44
C GLN A 121 10.07 2.97 2.25
N ASN A 122 10.77 3.46 3.27
CA ASN A 122 12.21 3.65 3.20
C ASN A 122 12.97 2.32 3.05
N THR A 123 12.52 1.27 3.76
CA THR A 123 13.09 -0.08 3.61
C THR A 123 12.91 -0.61 2.18
N PHE A 124 11.71 -0.48 1.59
CA PHE A 124 11.49 -0.87 0.19
C PHE A 124 12.41 -0.10 -0.77
N ALA A 125 12.57 1.21 -0.58
CA ALA A 125 13.45 2.02 -1.41
C ALA A 125 14.89 1.51 -1.39
N GLU A 126 15.44 1.25 -0.20
CA GLU A 126 16.80 0.71 -0.06
C GLU A 126 16.93 -0.69 -0.69
N LEU A 127 15.94 -1.57 -0.49
CA LEU A 127 15.94 -2.90 -1.11
C LEU A 127 15.97 -2.83 -2.65
N PHE A 128 15.26 -1.88 -3.24
CA PHE A 128 15.31 -1.67 -4.69
C PHE A 128 16.69 -1.17 -5.15
N ASP A 129 17.32 -0.25 -4.41
CA ASP A 129 18.67 0.25 -4.70
C ASP A 129 19.73 -0.86 -4.58
N MET A 130 19.52 -1.82 -3.66
CA MET A 130 20.32 -3.03 -3.53
C MET A 130 20.03 -4.11 -4.59
N GLY A 131 19.03 -3.89 -5.45
CA GLY A 131 18.61 -4.86 -6.48
C GLY A 131 17.99 -6.13 -5.91
N VAL A 132 17.41 -6.06 -4.71
CA VAL A 132 16.73 -7.16 -4.01
C VAL A 132 15.26 -7.22 -4.43
N ILE A 133 14.70 -8.44 -4.54
CA ILE A 133 13.25 -8.63 -4.74
C ILE A 133 12.59 -8.86 -3.36
N PRO A 134 11.76 -7.94 -2.86
CA PRO A 134 11.07 -8.13 -1.59
C PRO A 134 9.94 -9.17 -1.72
N ILE A 135 9.86 -10.07 -0.74
CA ILE A 135 8.75 -11.00 -0.53
C ILE A 135 7.94 -10.51 0.68
N VAL A 136 6.80 -9.92 0.38
CA VAL A 136 5.86 -9.36 1.37
C VAL A 136 4.85 -10.42 1.76
N ASN A 137 4.54 -10.56 3.04
CA ASN A 137 3.39 -11.35 3.50
C ASN A 137 2.77 -10.70 4.75
N GLU A 138 1.51 -11.02 5.03
CA GLU A 138 0.87 -10.63 6.29
C GLU A 138 1.60 -11.31 7.46
N ASN A 139 1.83 -10.57 8.55
CA ASN A 139 2.34 -11.14 9.79
C ASN A 139 1.21 -11.79 10.58
N ASP A 140 0.78 -12.97 10.13
CA ASP A 140 -0.30 -13.75 10.73
C ASP A 140 -0.09 -13.99 12.24
N THR A 141 1.15 -13.98 12.75
CA THR A 141 1.42 -14.20 14.19
C THR A 141 0.92 -13.07 15.09
N LEU A 142 0.75 -11.86 14.53
CA LEU A 142 0.27 -10.66 15.22
C LEU A 142 -1.10 -10.20 14.73
N ALA A 143 -1.63 -10.79 13.65
CA ALA A 143 -2.95 -10.45 13.12
C ALA A 143 -4.04 -10.75 14.16
N VAL A 144 -4.75 -9.70 14.58
CA VAL A 144 -5.83 -9.75 15.59
C VAL A 144 -7.22 -9.81 14.96
N GLU A 145 -7.39 -9.20 13.78
CA GLU A 145 -8.59 -9.43 12.97
C GLU A 145 -8.60 -10.91 12.58
N GLU A 146 -9.77 -11.55 12.72
CA GLU A 146 -10.02 -12.97 12.54
C GLU A 146 -9.55 -13.50 11.17
N ILE A 147 -8.23 -13.70 10.97
CA ILE A 147 -7.52 -14.15 9.75
C ILE A 147 -8.47 -14.24 8.56
N ARG A 148 -8.89 -13.08 8.07
CA ARG A 148 -10.09 -13.00 7.24
C ARG A 148 -9.75 -13.41 5.83
N PHE A 149 -10.77 -13.89 5.14
CA PHE A 149 -10.62 -14.15 3.73
C PHE A 149 -10.32 -12.83 2.97
N GLY A 150 -9.16 -12.71 2.32
CA GLY A 150 -8.81 -11.64 1.37
C GLY A 150 -7.69 -10.71 1.82
N ASP A 151 -7.05 -10.98 2.96
CA ASP A 151 -6.09 -10.07 3.58
C ASP A 151 -4.91 -9.75 2.67
N ASN A 152 -4.30 -10.77 2.04
CA ASN A 152 -3.17 -10.54 1.13
C ASN A 152 -3.55 -9.87 -0.20
N ASP A 153 -4.80 -9.96 -0.66
CA ASP A 153 -5.26 -9.17 -1.82
C ASP A 153 -5.21 -7.68 -1.44
N THR A 154 -5.78 -7.33 -0.29
CA THR A 154 -5.78 -5.94 0.22
C THR A 154 -4.36 -5.47 0.52
N LEU A 155 -3.55 -6.28 1.22
CA LEU A 155 -2.14 -6.00 1.50
C LEU A 155 -1.36 -5.72 0.22
N SER A 156 -1.63 -6.46 -0.86
CA SER A 156 -0.93 -6.23 -2.13
C SER A 156 -1.26 -4.89 -2.77
N ALA A 157 -2.51 -4.45 -2.65
CA ALA A 157 -2.94 -3.16 -3.14
C ALA A 157 -2.42 -2.00 -2.28
N ILE A 158 -2.34 -2.19 -0.95
CA ILE A 158 -1.66 -1.25 -0.06
C ILE A 158 -0.17 -1.19 -0.36
N THR A 159 0.48 -2.34 -0.54
CA THR A 159 1.90 -2.44 -0.89
C THR A 159 2.18 -1.71 -2.20
N ALA A 160 1.34 -1.92 -3.22
CA ALA A 160 1.45 -1.25 -4.51
C ALA A 160 1.33 0.27 -4.37
N ALA A 161 0.38 0.76 -3.57
CA ALA A 161 0.27 2.19 -3.28
C ALA A 161 1.50 2.72 -2.51
N MET A 162 1.96 1.98 -1.49
CA MET A 162 3.09 2.31 -0.64
C MET A 162 4.39 2.47 -1.41
N ILE A 163 4.67 1.60 -2.38
CA ILE A 163 5.90 1.66 -3.18
C ILE A 163 5.75 2.50 -4.47
N HIS A 164 4.59 3.12 -4.66
CA HIS A 164 4.20 3.81 -5.90
C HIS A 164 4.41 2.92 -7.13
N ALA A 165 3.83 1.72 -7.09
CA ALA A 165 3.84 0.80 -8.21
C ALA A 165 3.04 1.36 -9.38
N ASP A 166 3.42 0.95 -10.59
CA ASP A 166 2.67 1.23 -11.81
C ASP A 166 1.64 0.14 -12.07
N LEU A 167 1.98 -1.12 -11.71
CA LEU A 167 1.12 -2.28 -11.89
C LEU A 167 0.99 -3.15 -10.63
N LEU A 168 -0.21 -3.67 -10.41
CA LEU A 168 -0.50 -4.77 -9.50
C LEU A 168 -1.08 -5.94 -10.28
N PHE A 169 -0.41 -7.09 -10.26
CA PHE A 169 -0.93 -8.35 -10.79
C PHE A 169 -1.53 -9.18 -9.66
N LEU A 170 -2.84 -9.40 -9.71
CA LEU A 170 -3.56 -10.34 -8.84
C LEU A 170 -3.60 -11.72 -9.53
N MET A 171 -2.68 -12.61 -9.14
CA MET A 171 -2.55 -13.94 -9.73
C MET A 171 -3.56 -14.90 -9.11
N THR A 172 -4.47 -15.43 -9.93
CA THR A 172 -5.61 -16.26 -9.50
C THR A 172 -5.72 -17.56 -10.30
N ASP A 173 -6.66 -18.43 -9.96
CA ASP A 173 -6.96 -19.70 -10.66
C ASP A 173 -7.80 -19.56 -11.95
N VAL A 174 -8.20 -18.35 -12.32
CA VAL A 174 -8.98 -18.01 -13.52
C VAL A 174 -8.22 -17.05 -14.45
N ASP A 175 -8.58 -17.00 -15.73
CA ASP A 175 -7.91 -16.14 -16.73
C ASP A 175 -8.15 -14.65 -16.48
N CYS A 176 -9.38 -14.30 -16.12
CA CYS A 176 -9.84 -12.93 -16.00
C CYS A 176 -11.07 -12.88 -15.08
N LEU A 177 -11.60 -11.70 -14.86
CA LEU A 177 -12.94 -11.48 -14.36
C LEU A 177 -13.97 -11.87 -15.43
N TYR A 178 -15.09 -12.44 -15.00
CA TYR A 178 -16.22 -12.79 -15.85
C TYR A 178 -17.47 -12.06 -15.35
N THR A 179 -18.46 -11.88 -16.23
CA THR A 179 -19.75 -11.28 -15.89
C THR A 179 -20.50 -12.04 -14.77
N LYS A 180 -20.25 -13.35 -14.68
CA LYS A 180 -20.79 -14.28 -13.68
C LYS A 180 -19.87 -15.48 -13.54
N ASN A 181 -20.12 -16.34 -12.56
CA ASN A 181 -19.24 -17.49 -12.30
C ASN A 181 -19.21 -18.47 -13.49
N PRO A 182 -18.09 -18.60 -14.22
CA PRO A 182 -18.02 -19.44 -15.42
C PRO A 182 -18.14 -20.94 -15.12
N ARG A 183 -17.95 -21.36 -13.86
CA ARG A 183 -18.16 -22.76 -13.45
C ARG A 183 -19.64 -23.14 -13.35
N GLN A 184 -20.52 -22.15 -13.15
CA GLN A 184 -21.97 -22.35 -12.98
C GLN A 184 -22.75 -21.87 -14.21
N HIS A 185 -22.19 -20.91 -14.95
CA HIS A 185 -22.84 -20.24 -16.07
C HIS A 185 -21.96 -20.34 -17.32
N PRO A 186 -22.26 -21.26 -18.26
CA PRO A 186 -21.51 -21.42 -19.49
C PRO A 186 -21.53 -20.19 -20.41
N ASP A 187 -22.51 -19.30 -20.23
CA ASP A 187 -22.66 -18.03 -20.92
C ASP A 187 -21.97 -16.86 -20.18
N ALA A 188 -21.05 -17.16 -19.25
CA ALA A 188 -20.19 -16.16 -18.62
C ALA A 188 -19.22 -15.57 -19.66
N GLU A 189 -19.25 -14.25 -19.81
CA GLU A 189 -18.40 -13.53 -20.76
C GLU A 189 -17.19 -12.92 -20.04
N PRO A 190 -16.00 -12.92 -20.66
CA PRO A 190 -14.80 -12.32 -20.07
C PRO A 190 -14.88 -10.80 -20.08
N ILE A 191 -14.46 -10.18 -18.97
CA ILE A 191 -14.34 -8.72 -18.86
C ILE A 191 -12.85 -8.37 -19.03
N GLU A 192 -12.46 -7.87 -20.20
CA GLU A 192 -11.05 -7.57 -20.50
C GLU A 192 -10.57 -6.23 -19.93
N VAL A 193 -11.42 -5.21 -19.90
CA VAL A 193 -11.09 -3.86 -19.41
C VAL A 193 -12.20 -3.33 -18.53
N VAL A 194 -11.82 -2.74 -17.39
CA VAL A 194 -12.73 -2.06 -16.47
C VAL A 194 -12.24 -0.62 -16.30
N ASP A 195 -12.98 0.32 -16.90
CA ASP A 195 -12.66 1.76 -16.84
C ASP A 195 -13.11 2.39 -15.52
N ASP A 196 -14.34 2.10 -15.09
CA ASP A 196 -14.86 2.48 -13.77
C ASP A 196 -15.28 1.25 -12.98
N ILE A 197 -14.50 0.95 -11.94
CA ILE A 197 -14.77 -0.17 -11.03
C ILE A 197 -16.03 0.01 -10.17
N ASN A 198 -16.56 1.24 -10.08
CA ASN A 198 -17.82 1.49 -9.37
C ASN A 198 -19.04 1.16 -10.23
N ALA A 199 -18.89 1.14 -11.55
CA ALA A 199 -19.93 0.74 -12.51
C ALA A 199 -19.90 -0.77 -12.80
N LEU A 200 -19.03 -1.54 -12.12
CA LEU A 200 -18.86 -2.96 -12.36
C LEU A 200 -20.06 -3.76 -11.80
N GLU A 201 -20.91 -4.25 -12.70
CA GLU A 201 -21.97 -5.22 -12.42
C GLU A 201 -21.43 -6.64 -12.65
N ALA A 202 -20.69 -7.19 -11.69
CA ALA A 202 -20.25 -8.58 -11.73
C ALA A 202 -20.82 -9.33 -10.53
N ASP A 203 -21.30 -10.57 -10.74
CA ASP A 203 -21.68 -11.43 -9.62
C ASP A 203 -20.43 -11.86 -8.83
N ILE A 204 -20.24 -11.22 -7.67
CA ILE A 204 -19.12 -11.44 -6.76
C ILE A 204 -19.44 -12.45 -5.65
N SER A 205 -20.64 -13.02 -5.64
CA SER A 205 -21.19 -13.71 -4.47
C SER A 205 -20.60 -15.11 -4.20
N THR A 206 -19.87 -15.71 -5.15
CA THR A 206 -19.35 -17.07 -4.93
C THR A 206 -18.06 -17.08 -4.09
N PRO A 207 -18.00 -17.88 -3.00
CA PRO A 207 -16.75 -18.14 -2.28
C PRO A 207 -15.68 -18.78 -3.17
N GLY A 208 -14.41 -18.51 -2.89
CA GLY A 208 -13.26 -19.14 -3.55
C GLY A 208 -13.10 -20.63 -3.20
N SER A 209 -12.01 -21.26 -3.68
CA SER A 209 -11.67 -22.66 -3.36
C SER A 209 -11.49 -22.90 -1.85
N ALA A 210 -11.59 -24.16 -1.40
CA ALA A 210 -11.54 -24.54 0.03
C ALA A 210 -10.29 -24.04 0.80
N LEU A 211 -9.15 -23.83 0.11
CA LEU A 211 -7.91 -23.26 0.66
C LEU A 211 -7.64 -21.82 0.24
N GLY A 212 -8.42 -21.30 -0.70
CA GLY A 212 -8.31 -19.93 -1.16
C GLY A 212 -8.61 -18.98 -0.01
N THR A 213 -7.64 -18.14 0.35
CA THR A 213 -7.88 -17.10 1.34
C THR A 213 -8.81 -16.01 0.79
N GLY A 214 -9.21 -15.93 -0.49
CA GLY A 214 -10.09 -14.86 -0.95
C GLY A 214 -10.82 -15.16 -2.24
N GLY A 215 -12.08 -14.71 -2.34
CA GLY A 215 -12.95 -14.85 -3.52
C GLY A 215 -12.71 -13.80 -4.60
N MET A 216 -13.66 -13.64 -5.51
CA MET A 216 -13.60 -12.57 -6.52
C MET A 216 -13.90 -11.20 -5.90
N SER A 217 -14.75 -11.16 -4.87
CA SER A 217 -15.06 -9.94 -4.10
C SER A 217 -13.81 -9.27 -3.52
N THR A 218 -12.89 -10.03 -2.92
CA THR A 218 -11.66 -9.50 -2.31
C THR A 218 -10.69 -8.95 -3.34
N LYS A 219 -10.65 -9.55 -4.55
CA LYS A 219 -9.84 -9.06 -5.67
C LYS A 219 -10.38 -7.76 -6.23
N ILE A 220 -11.71 -7.60 -6.31
CA ILE A 220 -12.35 -6.35 -6.74
C ILE A 220 -12.12 -5.24 -5.70
N VAL A 221 -12.17 -5.56 -4.40
CA VAL A 221 -11.81 -4.61 -3.34
C VAL A 221 -10.34 -4.17 -3.47
N ALA A 222 -9.43 -5.12 -3.67
CA ALA A 222 -8.01 -4.81 -3.89
C ALA A 222 -7.78 -3.99 -5.17
N ALA A 223 -8.45 -4.33 -6.27
CA ALA A 223 -8.40 -3.57 -7.51
C ALA A 223 -8.94 -2.14 -7.32
N ARG A 224 -10.02 -1.95 -6.55
CA ARG A 224 -10.55 -0.62 -6.22
C ARG A 224 -9.55 0.22 -5.45
N LEU A 225 -8.89 -0.40 -4.49
CA LEU A 225 -7.89 0.23 -3.64
C LEU A 225 -6.63 0.59 -4.46
N ALA A 226 -6.10 -0.32 -5.25
CA ALA A 226 -4.94 -0.06 -6.10
C ALA A 226 -5.23 1.00 -7.18
N THR A 227 -6.38 0.92 -7.86
CA THR A 227 -6.76 1.90 -8.88
C THR A 227 -7.01 3.29 -8.31
N SER A 228 -7.54 3.40 -7.08
CA SER A 228 -7.66 4.68 -6.38
C SER A 228 -6.30 5.30 -6.07
N ALA A 229 -5.26 4.49 -5.82
CA ALA A 229 -3.87 4.94 -5.68
C ALA A 229 -3.16 5.24 -7.02
N GLY A 230 -3.84 5.06 -8.15
CA GLY A 230 -3.28 5.29 -9.49
C GLY A 230 -2.44 4.14 -10.02
N VAL A 231 -2.62 2.94 -9.46
CA VAL A 231 -1.97 1.69 -9.88
C VAL A 231 -2.89 0.96 -10.87
N THR A 232 -2.36 0.58 -12.02
CA THR A 232 -3.10 -0.29 -12.96
C THR A 232 -3.18 -1.69 -12.36
N THR A 233 -4.38 -2.24 -12.20
CA THR A 233 -4.54 -3.58 -11.62
C THR A 233 -4.89 -4.58 -12.70
N VAL A 234 -4.27 -5.75 -12.68
CA VAL A 234 -4.49 -6.84 -13.64
C VAL A 234 -4.88 -8.10 -12.90
N ILE A 235 -5.96 -8.75 -13.31
CA ILE A 235 -6.29 -10.13 -12.92
C ILE A 235 -5.86 -11.06 -14.04
N THR A 236 -5.04 -12.07 -13.72
CA THR A 236 -4.62 -13.10 -14.67
C THR A 236 -4.31 -14.43 -13.97
N ARG A 237 -4.22 -15.51 -14.74
CA ARG A 237 -4.01 -16.88 -14.23
C ARG A 237 -2.60 -17.08 -13.66
N SER A 238 -2.51 -17.69 -12.49
CA SER A 238 -1.27 -17.98 -11.76
C SER A 238 -0.45 -19.13 -12.32
N SER A 239 -1.07 -20.12 -12.96
CA SER A 239 -0.36 -21.26 -13.56
C SER A 239 0.41 -20.90 -14.83
N THR A 240 0.22 -19.69 -15.37
CA THR A 240 0.91 -19.18 -16.57
C THR A 240 1.61 -17.84 -16.30
N PRO A 241 2.68 -17.80 -15.47
CA PRO A 241 3.35 -16.54 -15.12
C PRO A 241 3.97 -15.78 -16.30
N ASP A 242 4.28 -16.44 -17.42
CA ASP A 242 4.78 -15.75 -18.62
C ASP A 242 3.77 -14.72 -19.17
N ASN A 243 2.48 -14.87 -18.85
CA ASN A 243 1.45 -13.87 -19.19
C ASN A 243 1.82 -12.47 -18.68
N LEU A 244 2.54 -12.35 -17.56
CA LEU A 244 2.93 -11.05 -17.02
C LEU A 244 3.77 -10.25 -18.02
N VAL A 245 4.72 -10.91 -18.68
CA VAL A 245 5.62 -10.27 -19.64
C VAL A 245 4.84 -9.83 -20.88
N GLN A 246 3.95 -10.69 -21.37
CA GLN A 246 3.13 -10.41 -22.56
C GLN A 246 2.13 -9.28 -22.31
N ILE A 247 1.44 -9.31 -21.16
CA ILE A 247 0.49 -8.26 -20.74
C ILE A 247 1.23 -6.94 -20.52
N LEU A 248 2.40 -6.96 -19.88
CA LEU A 248 3.21 -5.75 -19.66
C LEU A 248 3.61 -5.09 -20.98
N ALA A 249 4.11 -5.88 -21.94
CA ALA A 249 4.46 -5.39 -23.27
C ALA A 249 3.24 -4.79 -23.99
N HIS A 250 2.08 -5.44 -23.90
CA HIS A 250 0.83 -4.92 -24.47
C HIS A 250 0.37 -3.60 -23.82
N ILE A 251 0.45 -3.49 -22.50
CA ILE A 251 0.10 -2.25 -21.78
C ILE A 251 1.06 -1.12 -22.16
N GLN A 252 2.36 -1.37 -22.23
CA GLN A 252 3.36 -0.38 -22.63
C GLN A 252 3.15 0.09 -24.08
N ALA A 253 2.79 -0.82 -25.00
CA ALA A 253 2.51 -0.48 -26.39
C ALA A 253 1.22 0.35 -26.56
N THR A 254 0.18 0.07 -25.76
CA THR A 254 -1.12 0.76 -25.86
C THR A 254 -1.16 2.09 -25.11
N GLN A 255 -0.38 2.28 -24.04
CA GLN A 255 -0.37 3.50 -23.22
C GLN A 255 0.73 4.51 -23.56
N GLY A 256 1.21 4.52 -24.81
CA GLY A 256 2.34 5.32 -25.29
C GLY A 256 2.35 6.84 -25.03
N ASN A 257 1.35 7.43 -24.35
CA ASN A 257 1.38 8.82 -23.87
C ASN A 257 0.87 9.05 -22.43
N SER A 258 0.07 8.15 -21.83
CA SER A 258 -0.53 8.40 -20.49
C SER A 258 0.43 8.11 -19.33
N LEU A 259 1.28 7.08 -19.46
CA LEU A 259 2.34 6.80 -18.48
C LEU A 259 3.55 7.74 -18.60
N LEU A 260 3.66 8.51 -19.70
CA LEU A 260 4.80 9.39 -19.99
C LEU A 260 4.77 10.73 -19.23
N GLN A 261 3.60 11.22 -18.80
CA GLN A 261 3.49 12.52 -18.12
C GLN A 261 3.85 12.51 -16.61
N LYS A 262 4.16 11.35 -16.01
CA LYS A 262 4.58 11.29 -14.60
C LYS A 262 6.09 11.60 -14.45
N SER A 263 6.34 12.87 -14.07
CA SER A 263 7.47 13.47 -13.34
C SER A 263 8.86 13.52 -13.98
N SER A 264 9.19 14.69 -14.53
CA SER A 264 10.54 15.25 -14.58
C SER A 264 10.98 15.70 -13.18
N SER A 265 11.38 14.78 -12.32
CA SER A 265 12.05 15.11 -11.05
C SER A 265 12.87 13.95 -10.49
N PHE A 266 13.61 13.21 -11.33
CA PHE A 266 14.62 12.28 -10.82
C PHE A 266 15.87 12.32 -11.70
N ALA A 267 17.01 12.55 -11.03
CA ALA A 267 18.32 12.62 -11.63
C ALA A 267 18.61 11.33 -12.41
N SER A 268 19.03 11.49 -13.66
CA SER A 268 19.51 10.42 -14.51
C SER A 268 20.64 9.66 -13.81
N ILE A 269 20.43 8.37 -13.57
CA ILE A 269 21.48 7.42 -13.20
C ILE A 269 22.45 7.32 -14.39
N PRO A 270 23.77 7.53 -14.22
CA PRO A 270 24.73 7.17 -15.25
C PRO A 270 24.81 5.64 -15.30
N ALA A 271 24.41 5.06 -16.44
CA ALA A 271 24.59 3.64 -16.71
C ALA A 271 26.07 3.27 -16.48
N ALA A 272 26.31 2.37 -15.54
CA ALA A 272 27.63 1.83 -15.28
C ALA A 272 28.19 1.22 -16.59
N ALA A 273 29.35 1.71 -17.00
CA ALA A 273 30.04 1.34 -18.22
C ALA A 273 30.37 -0.16 -18.22
N VAL A 274 29.76 -0.90 -19.16
CA VAL A 274 30.17 -2.25 -19.54
C VAL A 274 30.80 -2.13 -20.94
N PRO A 275 31.98 -2.71 -21.20
CA PRO A 275 32.85 -2.26 -22.29
C PRO A 275 32.29 -2.59 -23.68
N SER A 276 32.58 -1.64 -24.57
CA SER A 276 32.28 -1.57 -25.98
C SER A 276 32.54 -2.88 -26.74
N ALA A 277 31.47 -3.57 -27.14
CA ALA A 277 31.49 -4.49 -28.27
C ALA A 277 30.99 -3.75 -29.51
N SER A 278 31.88 -3.65 -30.49
CA SER A 278 31.68 -3.00 -31.78
C SER A 278 30.54 -3.62 -32.60
N SER A 279 29.71 -2.76 -33.17
CA SER A 279 29.24 -2.82 -34.56
C SER A 279 28.93 -4.20 -35.15
N MET A 280 27.64 -4.52 -35.27
CA MET A 280 26.95 -4.77 -36.55
C MET A 280 25.44 -4.69 -36.27
N ALA A 281 24.80 -3.58 -36.65
CA ALA A 281 23.36 -3.41 -36.54
C ALA A 281 22.70 -3.84 -37.86
N PRO A 282 21.85 -4.89 -37.88
CA PRO A 282 20.92 -5.10 -38.98
C PRO A 282 19.69 -4.23 -38.73
N SER A 283 19.33 -3.44 -39.73
CA SER A 283 18.09 -2.68 -39.82
C SER A 283 16.88 -3.64 -39.85
N LEU A 284 16.31 -3.95 -38.69
CA LEU A 284 15.03 -4.63 -38.61
C LEU A 284 13.91 -3.59 -38.60
N SER A 285 13.43 -3.23 -39.79
CA SER A 285 12.07 -2.73 -39.98
C SER A 285 11.09 -3.90 -39.80
N GLY A 286 11.03 -4.45 -38.59
CA GLY A 286 10.05 -5.45 -38.20
C GLY A 286 8.78 -4.71 -37.79
N SER A 287 7.78 -4.72 -38.66
CA SER A 287 6.39 -4.46 -38.24
C SER A 287 6.04 -5.54 -37.23
N THR A 288 6.23 -5.26 -35.93
CA THR A 288 5.78 -6.15 -34.86
C THR A 288 4.26 -6.14 -34.90
N THR A 289 3.69 -7.13 -35.58
CA THR A 289 2.29 -7.52 -35.36
C THR A 289 2.19 -7.86 -33.88
N LEU A 290 1.67 -6.93 -33.07
CA LEU A 290 1.41 -7.15 -31.66
C LEU A 290 0.50 -8.38 -31.56
N THR A 291 1.06 -9.51 -31.12
CA THR A 291 0.30 -10.72 -30.83
C THR A 291 -0.77 -10.37 -29.81
N LYS A 292 -2.01 -10.83 -30.01
CA LYS A 292 -3.10 -10.61 -29.05
C LYS A 292 -2.62 -11.03 -27.66
N PRO A 293 -2.72 -10.16 -26.63
CA PRO A 293 -2.28 -10.53 -25.29
C PRO A 293 -3.10 -11.73 -24.79
N PRO A 294 -2.54 -12.52 -23.86
CA PRO A 294 -3.29 -13.56 -23.19
C PRO A 294 -4.51 -12.95 -22.47
N LEU A 295 -5.55 -13.75 -22.27
CA LEU A 295 -6.77 -13.28 -21.62
C LEU A 295 -6.46 -12.79 -20.20
N HIS A 296 -6.92 -11.58 -19.88
CA HIS A 296 -6.73 -10.93 -18.59
C HIS A 296 -7.81 -9.85 -18.41
N THR A 297 -8.02 -9.41 -17.17
CA THR A 297 -8.78 -8.17 -16.89
C THR A 297 -7.83 -7.08 -16.48
N ARG A 298 -7.95 -5.91 -17.10
CA ARG A 298 -7.22 -4.69 -16.74
C ARG A 298 -8.17 -3.65 -16.16
N PHE A 299 -7.97 -3.31 -14.89
CA PHE A 299 -8.62 -2.19 -14.24
C PHE A 299 -7.78 -0.93 -14.44
N LEU A 300 -8.37 0.10 -15.05
CA LEU A 300 -7.69 1.36 -15.28
C LEU A 300 -7.54 2.14 -13.97
N PRO A 301 -6.40 2.81 -13.76
CA PRO A 301 -6.23 3.68 -12.60
C PRO A 301 -7.19 4.87 -12.70
N TRP A 302 -7.55 5.42 -11.55
CA TRP A 302 -8.36 6.63 -11.53
C TRP A 302 -7.61 7.81 -12.19
N PRO A 303 -8.31 8.69 -12.93
CA PRO A 303 -7.70 9.89 -13.51
C PRO A 303 -7.04 10.79 -12.47
N GLU A 304 -7.62 10.84 -11.26
CA GLU A 304 -7.08 11.57 -10.12
C GLU A 304 -6.75 10.65 -8.93
N PRO A 305 -5.53 10.10 -8.87
CA PRO A 305 -5.15 9.21 -7.78
C PRO A 305 -5.16 9.86 -6.40
N VAL A 306 -5.63 9.11 -5.41
CA VAL A 306 -5.47 9.39 -3.99
C VAL A 306 -4.03 9.08 -3.59
N ARG A 307 -3.26 10.11 -3.21
CA ARG A 307 -1.83 9.95 -2.85
C ARG A 307 -1.61 9.79 -1.36
N ASP A 308 -0.58 9.01 -1.01
CA ASP A 308 -0.02 8.64 0.30
C ASP A 308 -0.87 8.94 1.52
N ARG A 309 -0.86 10.19 2.02
CA ARG A 309 -1.59 10.54 3.25
C ARG A 309 -3.10 10.34 3.11
N SER A 310 -3.68 10.74 1.98
CA SER A 310 -5.11 10.56 1.76
C SER A 310 -5.46 9.08 1.56
N PHE A 311 -4.58 8.34 0.89
CA PHE A 311 -4.76 6.90 0.71
C PHE A 311 -4.69 6.17 2.04
N TRP A 312 -3.71 6.51 2.87
CA TRP A 312 -3.55 5.99 4.22
C TRP A 312 -4.75 6.30 5.12
N ILE A 313 -5.32 7.52 5.06
CA ILE A 313 -6.55 7.84 5.79
C ILE A 313 -7.73 6.98 5.33
N LEU A 314 -7.88 6.77 4.02
CA LEU A 314 -8.98 5.95 3.47
C LEU A 314 -8.82 4.46 3.72
N HIS A 315 -7.59 3.96 3.73
CA HIS A 315 -7.33 2.54 3.53
C HIS A 315 -6.30 1.94 4.48
N GLY A 316 -5.40 2.74 5.04
CA GLY A 316 -4.44 2.29 6.04
C GLY A 316 -5.06 2.20 7.44
N LEU A 317 -6.06 3.02 7.74
CA LEU A 317 -6.69 3.08 9.05
C LEU A 317 -7.96 2.22 9.14
N ALA A 318 -8.05 1.41 10.20
CA ALA A 318 -9.30 0.77 10.60
C ALA A 318 -10.23 1.81 11.26
N PRO A 319 -11.42 2.09 10.69
CA PRO A 319 -12.34 3.02 11.31
C PRO A 319 -12.95 2.40 12.57
N HIS A 320 -12.91 3.14 13.69
CA HIS A 320 -13.45 2.72 14.98
C HIS A 320 -14.93 3.08 15.15
N GLY A 321 -15.46 3.93 14.25
CA GLY A 321 -16.87 4.30 14.23
C GLY A 321 -17.27 5.05 12.96
N THR A 322 -18.46 5.65 13.03
CA THR A 322 -19.09 6.39 11.94
C THR A 322 -19.50 7.77 12.44
N VAL A 323 -19.24 8.80 11.64
CA VAL A 323 -19.80 10.14 11.79
C VAL A 323 -20.76 10.38 10.63
N PHE A 324 -22.03 10.56 10.95
CA PHE A 324 -23.07 10.88 9.97
C PHE A 324 -23.11 12.39 9.75
N VAL A 325 -23.18 12.81 8.50
CA VAL A 325 -23.14 14.22 8.10
C VAL A 325 -24.28 14.54 7.15
N ASP A 326 -24.72 15.79 7.17
CA ASP A 326 -25.75 16.27 6.24
C ASP A 326 -25.16 16.57 4.85
N GLN A 327 -26.04 16.78 3.88
CA GLN A 327 -25.64 17.07 2.50
C GLN A 327 -24.84 18.38 2.36
N GLY A 328 -25.10 19.38 3.22
CA GLY A 328 -24.38 20.66 3.21
C GLY A 328 -22.94 20.50 3.72
N ALA A 329 -22.77 19.72 4.78
CA ALA A 329 -21.47 19.31 5.29
C ALA A 329 -20.69 18.54 4.24
N TYR A 330 -21.31 17.56 3.59
CA TYR A 330 -20.69 16.81 2.50
C TYR A 330 -20.24 17.72 1.36
N GLN A 331 -21.10 18.64 0.91
CA GLN A 331 -20.75 19.61 -0.13
C GLN A 331 -19.54 20.46 0.28
N ALA A 332 -19.49 20.92 1.54
CA ALA A 332 -18.34 21.64 2.08
C ALA A 332 -17.06 20.77 2.09
N LEU A 333 -17.16 19.48 2.43
CA LEU A 333 -16.03 18.55 2.37
C LEU A 333 -15.50 18.35 0.94
N VAL A 334 -16.41 18.22 -0.04
CA VAL A 334 -16.08 18.17 -1.47
C VAL A 334 -15.35 19.45 -1.90
N GLU A 335 -15.82 20.61 -1.43
CA GLU A 335 -15.21 21.93 -1.63
C GLU A 335 -13.97 22.20 -0.76
N ARG A 336 -13.47 21.17 -0.05
CA ARG A 336 -12.24 21.19 0.74
C ARG A 336 -12.31 21.98 2.05
N ALA A 337 -13.48 22.11 2.66
CA ALA A 337 -13.62 22.52 4.05
C ALA A 337 -13.25 21.39 5.03
N GLY A 338 -13.02 21.74 6.29
CA GLY A 338 -13.04 20.77 7.39
C GLY A 338 -14.47 20.42 7.80
N LEU A 339 -14.64 19.33 8.55
CA LEU A 339 -15.94 18.96 9.09
C LEU A 339 -16.24 19.79 10.34
N LEU A 340 -17.22 20.69 10.23
CA LEU A 340 -17.71 21.48 11.36
C LEU A 340 -18.78 20.71 12.14
N PRO A 341 -18.92 20.93 13.46
CA PRO A 341 -19.93 20.26 14.27
C PRO A 341 -21.37 20.48 13.78
N VAL A 342 -21.65 21.67 13.23
CA VAL A 342 -22.99 22.05 12.71
C VAL A 342 -23.49 21.10 11.61
N GLY A 343 -22.57 20.49 10.86
CA GLY A 343 -22.87 19.56 9.77
C GLY A 343 -22.92 18.10 10.20
N VAL A 344 -22.61 17.79 11.47
CA VAL A 344 -22.70 16.44 12.03
C VAL A 344 -24.13 16.16 12.45
N VAL A 345 -24.65 15.03 11.99
CA VAL A 345 -26.03 14.58 12.17
C VAL A 345 -26.14 13.58 13.32
N ASP A 346 -25.21 12.64 13.38
CA ASP A 346 -25.17 11.58 14.38
C ASP A 346 -23.75 10.96 14.45
N VAL A 347 -23.49 10.17 15.48
CA VAL A 347 -22.25 9.40 15.64
C VAL A 347 -22.52 7.98 16.12
N GLU A 348 -21.79 7.01 15.59
CA GLU A 348 -21.93 5.59 15.91
C GLU A 348 -20.57 4.97 16.25
N GLY A 349 -20.55 4.14 17.30
CA GLY A 349 -19.37 3.41 17.75
C GLY A 349 -18.53 4.18 18.79
N PRO A 350 -17.72 3.48 19.59
CA PRO A 350 -16.76 4.09 20.49
C PRO A 350 -15.51 4.50 19.71
N PHE A 351 -15.15 5.78 19.77
CA PHE A 351 -13.88 6.26 19.24
C PHE A 351 -13.42 7.48 20.04
N SER A 352 -12.11 7.72 20.06
CA SER A 352 -11.42 8.77 20.81
C SER A 352 -10.82 9.81 19.87
N GLU A 353 -10.16 10.81 20.45
CA GLU A 353 -9.40 11.79 19.66
C GLU A 353 -8.35 11.10 18.77
N ASN A 354 -8.24 11.55 17.52
CA ASN A 354 -7.35 11.05 16.47
C ASN A 354 -7.64 9.64 15.97
N ASP A 355 -8.77 9.03 16.38
CA ASP A 355 -9.24 7.79 15.76
C ASP A 355 -9.79 8.04 14.35
N ALA A 356 -9.67 7.02 13.51
CA ALA A 356 -10.28 7.02 12.19
C ALA A 356 -11.77 6.70 12.28
N VAL A 357 -12.58 7.44 11.52
CA VAL A 357 -14.02 7.23 11.41
C VAL A 357 -14.46 7.20 9.95
N ARG A 358 -15.54 6.49 9.66
CA ARG A 358 -16.26 6.60 8.40
C ARG A 358 -17.06 7.90 8.39
N ILE A 359 -17.11 8.56 7.24
CA ILE A 359 -18.01 9.70 6.98
C ILE A 359 -19.15 9.18 6.14
N VAL A 360 -20.37 9.25 6.67
CA VAL A 360 -21.57 8.76 6.00
C VAL A 360 -22.55 9.91 5.80
N VAL A 361 -22.97 10.11 4.55
CA VAL A 361 -23.93 11.16 4.19
C VAL A 361 -25.34 10.61 4.25
N VAL A 362 -26.25 11.36 4.87
CA VAL A 362 -27.63 10.94 5.08
C VAL A 362 -28.61 12.02 4.65
N ASP A 363 -29.69 11.57 4.00
CA ASP A 363 -30.77 12.43 3.53
C ASP A 363 -31.78 12.69 4.66
N ARG A 364 -31.40 13.37 5.75
CA ARG A 364 -32.29 14.05 6.74
C ARG A 364 -31.54 14.51 7.99
N LYS A 365 -31.92 15.67 8.52
CA LYS A 365 -31.64 16.07 9.90
C LYS A 365 -32.66 15.37 10.83
N PRO A 366 -32.26 14.51 11.80
CA PRO A 366 -33.16 14.04 12.84
C PRO A 366 -33.85 15.25 13.45
N ALA A 367 -35.17 15.14 13.63
CA ALA A 367 -35.99 16.23 14.13
C ALA A 367 -35.36 16.77 15.42
N ALA A 368 -34.94 18.04 15.39
CA ALA A 368 -34.61 18.74 16.61
C ALA A 368 -35.86 18.71 17.49
N SER A 369 -35.76 18.16 18.70
CA SER A 369 -36.74 18.44 19.74
C SER A 369 -36.96 19.94 19.79
N ALA A 370 -38.20 20.40 19.58
CA ALA A 370 -38.56 21.81 19.59
C ALA A 370 -38.32 22.46 20.97
N ASP A 371 -38.16 21.66 22.01
CA ASP A 371 -37.68 22.12 23.30
C ASP A 371 -36.19 21.79 23.37
N GLY A 372 -35.34 22.81 23.48
CA GLY A 372 -33.87 22.77 23.55
C GLY A 372 -33.28 22.02 24.75
N THR A 373 -33.94 20.96 25.18
CA THR A 373 -33.48 19.97 26.14
C THR A 373 -32.59 18.99 25.39
N THR A 374 -31.35 18.86 25.84
CA THR A 374 -30.39 17.85 25.38
C THR A 374 -31.09 16.49 25.24
N PRO A 375 -30.99 15.80 24.09
CA PRO A 375 -31.56 14.47 23.97
C PRO A 375 -30.89 13.59 25.02
N ALA A 376 -31.72 13.02 25.91
CA ALA A 376 -31.28 12.01 26.84
C ALA A 376 -30.54 10.92 26.07
N ILE A 377 -29.49 10.35 26.69
CA ILE A 377 -28.73 9.22 26.15
C ILE A 377 -29.70 8.02 26.09
N THR A 378 -30.55 7.97 25.08
CA THR A 378 -31.50 6.91 24.80
C THR A 378 -31.25 6.49 23.36
N THR A 379 -30.55 5.36 23.23
CA THR A 379 -30.53 4.37 22.13
C THR A 379 -30.49 4.87 20.69
N PRO A 380 -29.59 4.31 19.85
CA PRO A 380 -29.22 4.91 18.57
C PRO A 380 -30.45 5.06 17.66
N SER A 381 -30.72 6.31 17.26
CA SER A 381 -31.54 6.58 16.09
C SER A 381 -30.95 5.79 14.95
N VAL A 382 -31.68 4.79 14.45
CA VAL A 382 -31.31 4.02 13.26
C VAL A 382 -31.27 5.01 12.11
N VAL A 383 -30.09 5.55 11.82
CA VAL A 383 -29.91 6.46 10.70
C VAL A 383 -30.08 5.64 9.43
N ALA A 384 -31.22 5.88 8.76
CA ALA A 384 -31.62 5.19 7.55
C ALA A 384 -30.56 5.37 6.45
N SER A 385 -30.11 4.24 5.86
CA SER A 385 -29.38 4.12 4.60
C SER A 385 -28.52 5.33 4.19
N GLY A 386 -27.44 5.58 4.92
CA GLY A 386 -26.44 6.56 4.52
C GLY A 386 -25.44 6.00 3.50
N THR A 387 -24.79 6.89 2.74
CA THR A 387 -23.71 6.53 1.82
C THR A 387 -22.36 6.89 2.43
N GLU A 388 -21.45 5.92 2.60
CA GLU A 388 -20.06 6.22 3.01
C GLU A 388 -19.36 6.99 1.88
N VAL A 389 -18.98 8.24 2.16
CA VAL A 389 -18.33 9.13 1.18
C VAL A 389 -16.83 9.25 1.40
N GLY A 390 -16.33 8.83 2.56
CA GLY A 390 -14.92 8.96 2.91
C GLY A 390 -14.63 8.57 4.34
N ARG A 391 -13.42 8.90 4.78
CA ARG A 391 -12.93 8.67 6.14
C ARG A 391 -12.17 9.87 6.67
N ALA A 392 -12.10 9.99 7.99
CA ALA A 392 -11.34 11.05 8.64
C ALA A 392 -10.72 10.66 9.96
N LEU A 393 -9.68 11.39 10.38
CA LEU A 393 -9.28 11.44 11.79
C LEU A 393 -10.05 12.56 12.49
N VAL A 394 -10.68 12.22 13.62
CA VAL A 394 -11.45 13.18 14.42
C VAL A 394 -10.58 13.86 15.48
N LYS A 395 -11.02 15.03 15.96
CA LYS A 395 -10.38 15.83 17.02
C LYS A 395 -11.13 15.81 18.35
N TYR A 396 -12.17 14.99 18.43
CA TYR A 396 -13.02 14.83 19.59
C TYR A 396 -13.48 13.36 19.66
N SER A 397 -13.67 12.85 20.87
CA SER A 397 -14.24 11.50 21.08
C SER A 397 -15.69 11.41 20.62
N SER A 398 -16.23 10.21 20.41
CA SER A 398 -17.64 10.04 20.03
C SER A 398 -18.58 10.68 21.05
N THR A 399 -18.25 10.61 22.35
CA THR A 399 -19.02 11.24 23.42
C THR A 399 -18.96 12.77 23.41
N GLU A 400 -17.84 13.35 22.98
CA GLU A 400 -17.69 14.80 22.82
C GLU A 400 -18.40 15.29 21.55
N ILE A 401 -18.23 14.59 20.42
CA ILE A 401 -18.93 14.91 19.16
C ILE A 401 -20.44 14.88 19.37
N ALA A 402 -20.97 13.89 20.08
CA ALA A 402 -22.39 13.80 20.40
C ALA A 402 -22.92 15.03 21.19
N ARG A 403 -22.06 15.73 21.94
CA ARG A 403 -22.43 16.95 22.68
C ARG A 403 -22.34 18.21 21.84
N ILE A 404 -21.45 18.26 20.84
CA ILE A 404 -21.24 19.45 19.99
C ILE A 404 -21.92 19.34 18.62
N MET A 405 -22.46 18.18 18.25
CA MET A 405 -23.14 17.98 16.97
C MET A 405 -24.31 18.97 16.80
N GLY A 406 -24.44 19.56 15.61
CA GLY A 406 -25.43 20.60 15.32
C GLY A 406 -25.11 22.00 15.88
N HIS A 407 -24.07 22.16 16.70
CA HIS A 407 -23.65 23.47 17.24
C HIS A 407 -22.63 24.19 16.35
N ARG A 408 -22.44 25.50 16.56
CA ARG A 408 -21.42 26.28 15.84
C ARG A 408 -20.05 26.07 16.51
N SER A 409 -18.96 26.22 15.76
CA SER A 409 -17.59 26.05 16.29
C SER A 409 -17.29 26.94 17.51
N ARG A 410 -17.84 28.15 17.55
CA ARG A 410 -17.72 29.09 18.68
C ARG A 410 -18.36 28.59 19.99
N ASP A 411 -19.30 27.65 19.90
CA ASP A 411 -20.02 27.12 21.05
C ASP A 411 -19.26 25.96 21.72
N ILE A 412 -18.24 25.38 21.06
CA ILE A 412 -17.48 24.20 21.53
C ILE A 412 -16.88 24.45 22.92
N GLN A 413 -16.22 25.60 23.13
CA GLN A 413 -15.60 25.91 24.42
C GLN A 413 -16.62 25.95 25.56
N GLY A 414 -17.82 26.46 25.30
CA GLY A 414 -18.88 26.53 26.30
C GLY A 414 -19.46 25.16 26.65
N ILE A 415 -19.46 24.22 25.69
CA ILE A 415 -20.04 22.88 25.86
C ILE A 415 -19.03 21.90 26.49
N LEU A 416 -17.78 21.90 26.00
CA LEU A 416 -16.74 20.96 26.43
C LEU A 416 -15.81 21.52 27.52
N GLY A 417 -15.78 22.84 27.71
CA GLY A 417 -14.85 23.53 28.62
C GLY A 417 -13.46 23.78 28.03
N TYR A 418 -13.17 23.23 26.85
CA TYR A 418 -11.93 23.42 26.09
C TYR A 418 -12.21 23.35 24.59
N VAL A 419 -11.22 23.77 23.78
CA VAL A 419 -11.26 23.65 22.32
C VAL A 419 -9.91 23.12 21.87
N THR A 420 -9.91 21.89 21.33
CA THR A 420 -8.73 21.33 20.65
C THR A 420 -8.67 21.79 19.19
N SER A 421 -9.85 21.96 18.57
CA SER A 421 -10.00 22.41 17.18
C SER A 421 -11.38 23.01 16.93
N GLU A 422 -11.49 23.98 16.01
CA GLU A 422 -12.81 24.45 15.53
C GLU A 422 -13.58 23.38 14.75
N TYR A 423 -12.87 22.34 14.28
CA TYR A 423 -13.40 21.28 13.44
C TYR A 423 -13.48 19.95 14.21
N VAL A 424 -14.53 19.18 13.92
CA VAL A 424 -14.61 17.76 14.31
C VAL A 424 -13.52 16.96 13.61
N ALA A 425 -13.28 17.25 12.33
CA ALA A 425 -12.14 16.73 11.59
C ALA A 425 -11.58 17.84 10.70
N GLN A 426 -10.29 18.12 10.81
CA GLN A 426 -9.67 19.15 9.98
C GLN A 426 -9.49 18.64 8.55
N ARG A 427 -9.52 19.57 7.57
CA ARG A 427 -9.44 19.23 6.14
C ARG A 427 -8.29 18.29 5.79
N GLU A 428 -7.11 18.49 6.37
CA GLU A 428 -5.92 17.67 6.09
C GLU A 428 -6.01 16.21 6.60
N TYR A 429 -7.00 15.91 7.45
CA TYR A 429 -7.29 14.58 7.96
C TYR A 429 -8.58 13.98 7.40
N ILE A 430 -9.18 14.61 6.37
CA ILE A 430 -10.37 14.11 5.68
C ILE A 430 -10.00 13.67 4.27
N SER A 431 -10.40 12.45 3.92
CA SER A 431 -10.27 11.90 2.58
C SER A 431 -11.60 11.33 2.11
N LEU A 432 -11.99 11.67 0.88
CA LEU A 432 -13.23 11.23 0.25
C LEU A 432 -12.93 10.24 -0.87
N PHE A 433 -13.84 9.29 -1.12
CA PHE A 433 -13.70 8.32 -2.20
C PHE A 433 -13.86 8.93 -3.59
N ARG A 434 -14.56 10.07 -3.76
CA ARG A 434 -14.66 10.78 -5.05
C ARG A 434 -13.96 12.14 -4.94
N ARG A 435 -12.98 12.40 -5.81
CA ARG A 435 -12.26 13.67 -5.93
C ARG A 435 -12.54 14.27 -7.31
N LYS A 436 -12.85 15.57 -7.36
CA LYS A 436 -12.88 16.33 -8.62
C LYS A 436 -11.58 17.11 -8.88
N ASP A 437 -10.79 17.42 -7.85
CA ASP A 437 -9.53 18.17 -8.02
C ASP A 437 -8.47 17.78 -6.96
N SER A 438 -7.38 17.15 -7.39
CA SER A 438 -6.22 16.84 -6.53
C SER A 438 -5.08 17.87 -6.66
N ARG A 439 -4.39 18.19 -5.55
CA ARG A 439 -3.12 18.96 -5.58
C ARG A 439 -1.92 18.01 -5.76
N PRO A 440 -0.81 18.43 -6.41
CA PRO A 440 0.46 17.70 -6.38
C PRO A 440 1.03 17.58 -4.95
N ALA A 441 1.95 16.62 -4.78
CA ALA A 441 2.43 16.10 -3.49
C ALA A 441 3.02 17.14 -2.53
N SER A 442 2.99 16.82 -1.23
CA SER A 442 3.87 17.45 -0.25
C SER A 442 5.28 16.88 -0.42
N PRO A 443 6.32 17.71 -0.57
CA PRO A 443 7.69 17.26 -0.70
C PRO A 443 8.10 16.39 0.50
N SER A 444 8.77 15.28 0.22
CA SER A 444 9.38 14.39 1.22
C SER A 444 10.48 15.12 2.00
N LEU A 445 10.95 14.56 3.11
CA LEU A 445 12.08 15.15 3.86
C LEU A 445 13.32 15.39 2.98
N ARG A 446 13.55 14.54 1.97
CA ARG A 446 14.63 14.70 0.98
C ARG A 446 14.38 15.85 0.00
N ASP A 447 13.12 16.22 -0.22
CA ASP A 447 12.77 17.38 -1.05
C ASP A 447 12.95 18.70 -0.27
N LYS A 448 12.72 18.69 1.05
CA LYS A 448 12.97 19.87 1.92
C LYS A 448 14.46 20.20 2.07
N GLU A 449 15.33 19.19 2.16
CA GLU A 449 16.78 19.40 2.20
C GLU A 449 17.31 20.00 0.89
N ARG A 450 16.63 19.77 -0.23
CA ARG A 450 16.99 20.31 -1.54
C ARG A 450 16.53 21.75 -1.75
N ASP A 451 15.37 22.15 -1.24
CA ASP A 451 14.92 23.55 -1.33
C ASP A 451 15.85 24.49 -0.54
N VAL A 452 16.48 24.01 0.54
CA VAL A 452 17.51 24.76 1.27
C VAL A 452 18.81 24.84 0.45
N ALA A 453 19.19 23.77 -0.26
CA ALA A 453 20.39 23.77 -1.10
C ALA A 453 20.23 24.63 -2.38
N HIS A 454 19.02 24.70 -2.96
CA HIS A 454 18.76 25.51 -4.15
C HIS A 454 18.61 27.01 -3.86
N HIS A 455 18.27 27.41 -2.63
CA HIS A 455 18.26 28.83 -2.26
C HIS A 455 19.65 29.46 -2.08
N HIS A 456 20.72 28.66 -2.05
CA HIS A 456 22.09 29.19 -2.01
C HIS A 456 22.80 29.23 -3.37
N GLN A 457 22.11 28.90 -4.46
CA GLN A 457 22.64 29.03 -5.82
C GLN A 457 21.70 29.84 -6.72
N ASN A 458 21.42 31.10 -6.36
CA ASN A 458 20.91 32.11 -7.29
C ASN A 458 21.09 33.52 -6.73
N HIS A 459 22.35 33.90 -6.43
CA HIS A 459 22.75 35.29 -6.30
C HIS A 459 24.16 35.51 -6.84
N HIS A 460 24.34 35.30 -8.15
CA HIS A 460 25.52 35.76 -8.86
C HIS A 460 25.11 36.34 -10.21
N GLN A 461 24.85 37.65 -10.23
CA GLN A 461 25.21 38.58 -11.31
C GLN A 461 24.61 39.97 -11.02
N ARG A 462 25.35 40.78 -10.26
CA ARG A 462 25.41 42.24 -10.49
C ARG A 462 26.72 42.78 -9.94
N VAL A 463 27.47 43.38 -10.86
CA VAL A 463 28.80 43.96 -10.71
C VAL A 463 28.68 45.38 -10.15
N SER A 464 29.45 45.72 -9.11
CA SER A 464 30.37 46.89 -9.09
C SER A 464 31.04 47.09 -7.73
N PRO A 465 32.22 47.77 -7.68
CA PRO A 465 33.22 47.54 -6.64
C PRO A 465 33.33 48.70 -5.64
N ASN A 466 33.48 48.39 -4.35
CA ASN A 466 34.45 49.02 -3.45
C ASN A 466 34.30 48.51 -2.02
N GLN A 467 35.44 48.46 -1.33
CA GLN A 467 35.68 48.42 0.12
C GLN A 467 36.25 47.12 0.71
N LYS A 468 37.46 47.36 1.23
CA LYS A 468 38.48 46.56 1.88
C LYS A 468 38.01 45.80 3.13
N ALA A 469 38.59 44.60 3.27
CA ALA A 469 39.26 44.03 4.43
C ALA A 469 38.60 44.10 5.83
N ALA A 470 38.25 42.92 6.36
CA ALA A 470 38.52 42.55 7.75
C ALA A 470 38.56 41.01 7.85
N THR A 471 39.78 40.47 8.04
CA THR A 471 40.05 39.08 8.38
C THR A 471 39.88 38.93 9.89
N VAL A 472 39.03 38.01 10.36
CA VAL A 472 39.04 37.53 11.74
C VAL A 472 38.96 36.01 11.72
N ALA A 473 40.11 35.39 11.97
CA ALA A 473 40.22 34.00 12.38
C ALA A 473 39.86 33.92 13.86
N VAL A 474 39.03 32.95 14.25
CA VAL A 474 38.91 32.52 15.65
C VAL A 474 39.05 31.00 15.68
N GLU A 475 40.02 30.60 16.50
CA GLU A 475 40.54 29.26 16.70
C GLU A 475 39.51 28.30 17.31
N SER A 476 39.62 27.02 16.92
CA SER A 476 39.01 25.89 17.61
C SER A 476 39.99 25.32 18.64
N PRO A 477 39.54 24.97 19.86
CA PRO A 477 40.42 24.53 20.93
C PRO A 477 40.79 23.04 20.82
N LEU A 478 42.08 22.79 20.82
CA LEU A 478 42.72 21.53 21.18
C LEU A 478 42.57 21.27 22.69
N HIS A 479 42.05 20.10 23.07
CA HIS A 479 42.41 19.48 24.34
C HIS A 479 42.73 18.00 24.12
N LYS A 480 44.03 17.70 24.23
CA LYS A 480 44.60 16.37 24.43
C LYS A 480 44.15 15.81 25.78
N VAL A 481 43.78 14.54 25.83
CA VAL A 481 44.05 13.66 26.98
C VAL A 481 44.58 12.34 26.43
N GLU A 482 45.76 11.98 26.93
CA GLU A 482 46.60 10.86 26.53
C GLU A 482 46.18 9.54 27.18
N GLY A 483 46.37 8.46 26.41
CA GLY A 483 47.11 7.26 26.82
C GLY A 483 46.69 6.51 28.09
N LEU A 484 45.97 5.41 27.90
CA LEU A 484 46.03 4.25 28.80
C LEU A 484 46.57 3.06 28.01
N ALA A 485 47.82 2.72 28.33
CA ALA A 485 48.61 1.69 27.70
C ALA A 485 48.19 0.29 28.16
N LEU A 486 48.30 -0.63 27.20
CA LEU A 486 48.24 -2.07 27.35
C LEU A 486 49.45 -2.55 28.15
N ASN A 487 49.23 -3.31 29.23
CA ASN A 487 50.24 -4.17 29.82
C ASN A 487 49.78 -5.62 29.71
N SER A 488 50.51 -6.35 28.88
CA SER A 488 50.60 -7.80 28.82
C SER A 488 51.54 -8.29 29.91
N GLU A 489 51.07 -9.17 30.79
CA GLU A 489 51.93 -10.05 31.58
C GLU A 489 51.55 -11.51 31.33
N SER A 490 52.44 -12.16 30.61
CA SER A 490 52.64 -13.61 30.56
C SER A 490 53.60 -14.01 31.67
N SER A 491 53.32 -15.06 32.45
CA SER A 491 54.27 -16.15 32.76
C SER A 491 53.76 -17.10 33.86
N SER A 492 54.05 -18.39 33.63
CA SER A 492 54.21 -19.53 34.57
C SER A 492 52.98 -19.97 35.38
N ARG A 493 52.36 -21.12 35.08
CA ARG A 493 52.82 -22.52 35.32
C ARG A 493 53.10 -22.79 36.80
N ASP A 494 52.13 -23.42 37.46
CA ASP A 494 52.35 -24.37 38.55
C ASP A 494 51.49 -25.61 38.30
N GLU A 495 52.16 -26.75 38.10
CA GLU A 495 51.57 -28.09 38.18
C GLU A 495 51.51 -28.57 39.63
N PRO A 496 50.58 -29.48 39.98
CA PRO A 496 50.48 -30.05 41.33
C PRO A 496 51.19 -31.41 41.44
N SER A 497 51.93 -31.64 42.53
CA SER A 497 52.28 -33.00 42.99
C SER A 497 52.54 -33.06 44.51
N ALA A 498 51.58 -33.63 45.25
CA ALA A 498 51.76 -34.57 46.36
C ALA A 498 50.39 -35.12 46.76
#